data_AF-A0AB74F651-F1
#
_entry.id   AF-A0AB74F651-F1
#
_cell.length_a   1.000
_cell.length_b   1.000
_cell.length_c   1.000
_cell.angle_alpha   90.00
_cell.angle_beta   90.00
_cell.angle_gamma   90.00
#
_symmetry.space_group_name_H-M   'P 1'
#
loop_
_entity.id
_entity.type
_entity.pdbx_description
1 polymer ?
#
loop_
_entity_poly.entity_id
_entity_poly.type
_entity_poly.pdbx_seq_one_letter_code
_entity_poly.pdbx_strand_id
1 'polypeptide(L)'
;MNPTEIKAELERLNQIRLDVLKYQGPEKVKSETSYTDADSIHGNHRRAAIDIFEEYQRVTDRMDALRQELKDCVDRFESLAEKVLFLVNVYGMTQKEAAEYLGYSHNYVRHVYSDLNK
;
A
#
# COMPACT_ATOMS: atom_id res chain seq x y z
N MET A 1 -12.91 1.13 -11.00
CA MET A 1 -12.43 -0.26 -10.84
C MET A 1 -13.30 -0.94 -9.77
N ASN A 2 -13.51 -2.26 -9.77
CA ASN A 2 -14.26 -2.92 -8.69
C ASN A 2 -13.42 -2.87 -7.39
N PRO A 3 -14.00 -2.59 -6.21
CA PRO A 3 -13.29 -2.60 -4.93
C PRO A 3 -12.34 -3.78 -4.70
N THR A 4 -12.71 -5.00 -5.11
CA THR A 4 -11.83 -6.18 -4.99
C THR A 4 -10.61 -6.11 -5.91
N GLU A 5 -10.77 -5.55 -7.11
CA GLU A 5 -9.68 -5.30 -8.05
C GLU A 5 -8.73 -4.20 -7.53
N ILE A 6 -9.27 -3.16 -6.87
CA ILE A 6 -8.48 -2.12 -6.21
C ILE A 6 -7.55 -2.75 -5.17
N LYS A 7 -8.07 -3.66 -4.33
CA LYS A 7 -7.26 -4.35 -3.31
C LYS A 7 -6.13 -5.18 -3.95
N ALA A 8 -6.46 -5.99 -4.94
CA ALA A 8 -5.47 -6.84 -5.62
C ALA A 8 -4.38 -6.00 -6.30
N GLU A 9 -4.75 -4.89 -6.94
CA GLU A 9 -3.78 -3.99 -7.58
C GLU A 9 -2.91 -3.26 -6.55
N LEU A 10 -3.47 -2.84 -5.41
CA LEU A 10 -2.68 -2.26 -4.31
C LEU A 10 -1.65 -3.25 -3.75
N GLU A 11 -2.01 -4.52 -3.58
CA GLU A 11 -1.09 -5.58 -3.16
C GLU A 11 0.03 -5.79 -4.19
N ARG A 12 -0.33 -5.86 -5.48
CA ARG A 12 0.62 -5.97 -6.59
C ARG A 12 1.59 -4.79 -6.64
N LEU A 13 1.08 -3.57 -6.59
CA LEU A 13 1.90 -2.35 -6.59
C LEU A 13 2.80 -2.27 -5.35
N ASN A 14 2.33 -2.75 -4.19
CA ASN A 14 3.18 -2.82 -3.01
C ASN A 14 4.35 -3.80 -3.19
N GLN A 15 4.14 -4.94 -3.85
CA GLN A 15 5.25 -5.85 -4.19
C GLN A 15 6.24 -5.19 -5.14
N ILE A 16 5.75 -4.55 -6.22
CA ILE A 16 6.60 -3.81 -7.16
C ILE A 16 7.40 -2.73 -6.42
N ARG A 17 6.76 -1.95 -5.55
CA ARG A 17 7.40 -0.91 -4.73
C ARG A 17 8.52 -1.48 -3.87
N LEU A 18 8.29 -2.64 -3.23
CA LEU A 18 9.31 -3.32 -2.43
C LEU A 18 10.46 -3.85 -3.29
N ASP A 19 10.17 -4.38 -4.47
CA ASP A 19 11.19 -4.88 -5.38
C ASP A 19 12.08 -3.76 -5.92
N VAL A 20 11.49 -2.61 -6.31
CA VAL A 20 12.24 -1.39 -6.67
C VAL A 20 13.21 -0.97 -5.57
N LEU A 21 12.80 -1.07 -4.30
CA LEU A 21 13.67 -0.78 -3.15
C LEU A 21 14.74 -1.86 -2.91
N LYS A 22 14.46 -3.14 -3.15
CA LYS A 22 15.44 -4.24 -2.98
C LYS A 22 16.60 -4.13 -3.96
N TYR A 23 16.38 -3.63 -5.17
CA TYR A 23 17.42 -3.41 -6.19
C TYR A 23 18.41 -2.28 -5.84
N GLN A 24 18.30 -1.65 -4.66
CA GLN A 24 19.27 -0.68 -4.14
C GLN A 24 20.52 -1.32 -3.49
N GLY A 25 20.61 -2.65 -3.40
CA GLY A 25 21.79 -3.36 -2.89
C GLY A 25 22.59 -4.03 -4.02
N PRO A 26 23.93 -3.95 -4.06
CA PRO A 26 24.69 -4.69 -5.07
C PRO A 26 24.56 -6.20 -4.80
N GLU A 27 24.22 -6.98 -5.83
CA GLU A 27 24.08 -8.45 -5.79
C GLU A 27 25.35 -9.22 -5.32
N LYS A 28 26.48 -8.52 -5.10
CA LYS A 28 27.80 -9.13 -4.81
C LYS A 28 28.56 -8.53 -3.62
N VAL A 29 27.94 -7.79 -2.72
CA VAL A 29 28.66 -7.33 -1.51
C VAL A 29 28.52 -8.38 -0.41
N LYS A 30 29.51 -9.28 -0.36
CA LYS A 30 29.84 -10.03 0.87
C LYS A 30 30.02 -9.01 2.00
N SER A 31 29.60 -9.39 3.20
CA SER A 31 29.42 -8.57 4.42
C SER A 31 30.63 -7.78 4.95
N GLU A 32 31.70 -7.62 4.18
CA GLU A 32 32.97 -7.03 4.62
C GLU A 32 33.40 -5.79 3.81
N THR A 33 32.61 -5.33 2.82
CA THR A 33 33.01 -4.17 2.01
C THR A 33 32.30 -2.91 2.50
N SER A 34 33.07 -2.04 3.15
CA SER A 34 32.63 -0.73 3.64
C SER A 34 32.13 0.15 2.49
N TYR A 35 31.02 0.85 2.70
CA TYR A 35 30.44 1.84 1.77
C TYR A 35 31.39 2.99 1.41
N THR A 36 32.53 3.11 2.09
CA THR A 36 33.54 4.16 1.86
C THR A 36 34.46 3.90 0.66
N ASP A 37 34.46 2.70 0.07
CA ASP A 37 35.35 2.38 -1.06
C ASP A 37 34.66 2.53 -2.44
N ALA A 38 33.42 3.04 -2.46
CA ALA A 38 32.65 3.26 -3.69
C ALA A 38 33.05 4.52 -4.48
N ASP A 39 34.13 5.22 -4.09
CA ASP A 39 34.66 6.38 -4.81
C ASP A 39 35.28 6.04 -6.17
N SER A 40 35.33 4.75 -6.57
CA SER A 40 35.99 4.32 -7.81
C SER A 40 35.06 3.89 -8.96
N ILE A 41 33.72 4.02 -8.86
CA ILE A 41 32.82 3.66 -9.98
C ILE A 41 32.11 4.90 -10.53
N HIS A 42 32.83 5.56 -11.43
CA HIS A 42 32.40 6.70 -12.23
C HIS A 42 31.09 6.47 -13.01
N GLY A 43 30.18 7.45 -12.92
CA GLY A 43 29.35 7.92 -14.04
C GLY A 43 27.95 7.32 -14.22
N ASN A 44 27.70 6.06 -13.88
CA ASN A 44 26.44 5.38 -14.25
C ASN A 44 25.43 5.18 -13.10
N HIS A 45 25.87 5.31 -11.84
CA HIS A 45 24.99 5.08 -10.68
C HIS A 45 24.02 6.21 -10.39
N ARG A 46 24.34 7.46 -10.76
CA ARG A 46 23.43 8.61 -10.53
C ARG A 46 22.19 8.56 -11.42
N ARG A 47 22.32 8.11 -12.67
CA ARG A 47 21.17 7.89 -13.57
C ARG A 47 20.31 6.73 -13.08
N ALA A 48 20.94 5.61 -12.71
CA ALA A 48 20.24 4.47 -12.12
C ALA A 48 19.47 4.82 -10.83
N ALA A 49 20.03 5.67 -9.96
CA ALA A 49 19.34 6.12 -8.74
C ALA A 49 18.15 7.04 -9.03
N ILE A 50 18.25 7.91 -10.05
CA ILE A 50 17.14 8.76 -10.52
C ILE A 50 16.04 7.88 -11.11
N ASP A 51 16.38 6.92 -11.97
CA ASP A 51 15.42 6.01 -12.60
C ASP A 51 14.65 5.18 -11.54
N ILE A 52 15.34 4.67 -10.52
CA ILE A 52 14.74 3.95 -9.38
C ILE A 52 13.80 4.85 -8.59
N PHE A 53 14.21 6.10 -8.33
CA PHE A 53 13.37 7.05 -7.61
C PHE A 53 12.10 7.42 -8.41
N GLU A 54 12.24 7.65 -9.72
CA GLU A 54 11.11 7.93 -10.60
C GLU A 54 10.14 6.74 -10.69
N GLU A 55 10.64 5.51 -10.78
CA GLU A 55 9.80 4.31 -10.76
C GLU A 55 9.08 4.14 -9.42
N TYR A 56 9.80 4.31 -8.31
CA TYR A 56 9.21 4.26 -6.96
C TYR A 56 8.10 5.32 -6.79
N GLN A 57 8.36 6.55 -7.24
CA GLN A 57 7.39 7.64 -7.16
C GLN A 57 6.16 7.31 -8.00
N ARG A 58 6.34 6.86 -9.25
CA ARG A 58 5.23 6.48 -10.13
C ARG A 58 4.35 5.38 -9.53
N VAL A 59 4.95 4.36 -8.90
CA VAL A 59 4.21 3.30 -8.22
C VAL A 59 3.45 3.86 -7.03
N THR A 60 4.09 4.72 -6.23
CA THR A 60 3.49 5.36 -5.05
C THR A 60 2.31 6.25 -5.44
N ASP A 61 2.46 7.10 -6.46
CA ASP A 61 1.38 7.96 -6.98
C ASP A 61 0.18 7.13 -7.44
N ARG A 62 0.44 5.99 -8.09
CA ARG A 62 -0.64 5.08 -8.51
C ARG A 62 -1.35 4.44 -7.32
N MET A 63 -0.60 4.02 -6.29
CA MET A 63 -1.19 3.51 -5.06
C MET A 63 -2.05 4.57 -4.37
N ASP A 64 -1.60 5.82 -4.33
CA ASP A 64 -2.35 6.91 -3.69
C ASP A 64 -3.63 7.26 -4.47
N ALA A 65 -3.58 7.24 -5.80
CA ALA A 65 -4.77 7.39 -6.63
C ALA A 65 -5.82 6.28 -6.36
N LEU A 66 -5.37 5.03 -6.21
CA LEU A 66 -6.26 3.90 -5.89
C LEU A 66 -6.83 4.00 -4.47
N ARG A 67 -6.03 4.44 -3.49
CA ARG A 67 -6.51 4.72 -2.12
C ARG A 67 -7.55 5.84 -2.12
N GLN A 68 -7.37 6.86 -2.94
CA GLN A 68 -8.35 7.94 -3.09
C GLN A 68 -9.64 7.43 -3.75
N GLU A 69 -9.57 6.60 -4.79
CA GLU A 69 -10.75 5.97 -5.40
C GLU A 69 -11.53 5.14 -4.37
N LEU A 70 -10.83 4.36 -3.54
CA LEU A 70 -11.45 3.63 -2.44
C LEU A 70 -12.13 4.57 -1.43
N LYS A 71 -11.45 5.63 -1.02
CA LYS A 71 -11.98 6.63 -0.08
C LYS A 71 -13.26 7.27 -0.64
N ASP A 72 -13.24 7.65 -1.91
CA ASP A 72 -14.39 8.26 -2.59
C ASP A 72 -15.57 7.27 -2.69
N CYS A 73 -15.31 5.96 -2.84
CA CYS A 73 -16.35 4.95 -2.77
C CYS A 73 -16.94 4.83 -1.35
N VAL A 74 -16.08 4.81 -0.32
CA VAL A 74 -16.52 4.70 1.08
C VAL A 74 -17.31 5.93 1.52
N ASP A 75 -16.90 7.13 1.09
CA ASP A 75 -17.53 8.39 1.46
C ASP A 75 -18.92 8.58 0.84
N ARG A 76 -19.30 7.78 -0.18
CA ARG A 76 -20.68 7.76 -0.72
C ARG A 76 -21.69 7.12 0.21
N PHE A 77 -21.25 6.29 1.16
CA PHE A 77 -22.15 5.68 2.13
C PHE A 77 -22.40 6.66 3.28
N GLU A 78 -23.66 6.85 3.65
CA GLU A 78 -24.04 7.78 4.71
C GLU A 78 -23.81 7.19 6.09
N SER A 79 -24.14 5.90 6.27
CA SER A 79 -24.05 5.25 7.56
C SER A 79 -22.69 4.58 7.80
N LEU A 80 -22.24 4.61 9.06
CA LEU A 80 -21.06 3.83 9.47
C LEU A 80 -21.25 2.33 9.20
N ALA A 81 -22.47 1.83 9.38
CA ALA A 81 -22.85 0.45 9.12
C ALA A 81 -22.56 0.02 7.67
N GLU A 82 -23.00 0.82 6.70
CA GLU A 82 -22.77 0.57 5.27
C GLU A 82 -21.28 0.63 4.93
N LYS A 83 -20.55 1.61 5.47
CA LYS A 83 -19.09 1.71 5.30
C LYS A 83 -18.39 0.45 5.80
N VAL A 84 -18.75 -0.02 6.99
CA VAL A 84 -18.17 -1.23 7.59
C VAL A 84 -18.50 -2.47 6.76
N LEU A 85 -19.76 -2.65 6.33
CA LEU A 85 -20.16 -3.78 5.49
C LEU A 85 -19.43 -3.79 4.15
N PHE A 86 -19.33 -2.64 3.49
CA PHE A 86 -18.62 -2.52 2.23
C PHE A 86 -17.14 -2.89 2.38
N LEU A 87 -16.46 -2.32 3.38
CA LEU A 87 -15.03 -2.58 3.61
C LEU A 87 -14.77 -4.07 3.93
N VAL A 88 -15.62 -4.69 4.75
CA VAL A 88 -15.41 -6.08 5.17
C VAL A 88 -15.84 -7.08 4.09
N ASN A 89 -17.05 -6.93 3.53
CA ASN A 89 -17.64 -7.96 2.66
C ASN A 89 -17.32 -7.77 1.18
N VAL A 90 -17.17 -6.53 0.72
CA VAL A 90 -16.95 -6.23 -0.72
C VAL A 90 -15.47 -6.00 -0.99
N TYR A 91 -14.84 -5.12 -0.22
CA TYR A 91 -13.42 -4.83 -0.36
C TYR A 91 -12.54 -5.94 0.26
N GLY A 92 -13.05 -6.65 1.27
CA GLY A 92 -12.36 -7.81 1.86
C GLY A 92 -11.36 -7.46 2.96
N MET A 93 -11.55 -6.36 3.69
CA MET A 93 -10.80 -6.07 4.91
C MET A 93 -11.29 -6.94 6.08
N THR A 94 -10.41 -7.20 7.03
CA THR A 94 -10.82 -7.66 8.36
C THR A 94 -11.53 -6.53 9.11
N GLN A 95 -12.35 -6.89 10.12
CA GLN A 95 -12.99 -5.88 10.98
C GLN A 95 -11.96 -4.97 11.68
N LYS A 96 -10.76 -5.49 11.95
CA LYS A 96 -9.66 -4.72 12.53
C LYS A 96 -9.10 -3.69 11.54
N GLU A 97 -8.82 -4.10 10.31
CA GLU A 97 -8.35 -3.19 9.24
C GLU A 97 -9.39 -2.11 8.94
N ALA A 98 -10.68 -2.48 8.88
CA ALA A 98 -11.76 -1.53 8.68
C ALA A 98 -11.86 -0.52 9.84
N ALA A 99 -11.64 -0.96 11.08
CA ALA A 99 -11.63 -0.07 12.25
C ALA A 99 -10.46 0.93 12.19
N GLU A 100 -9.26 0.45 11.88
CA GLU A 100 -8.07 1.30 11.70
C GLU A 100 -8.28 2.30 10.56
N TYR A 101 -8.84 1.86 9.43
CA TYR A 101 -9.14 2.71 8.28
C TYR A 101 -10.15 3.82 8.60
N LEU A 102 -11.23 3.48 9.33
CA LEU A 102 -12.29 4.43 9.67
C LEU A 102 -11.99 5.27 10.93
N GLY A 103 -10.88 5.00 11.63
CA GLY A 103 -10.51 5.73 12.85
C GLY A 103 -11.32 5.36 14.10
N TYR A 104 -11.85 4.13 14.16
CA TYR A 104 -12.62 3.62 15.31
C TYR A 104 -11.89 2.51 16.05
N SER A 105 -12.34 2.19 17.26
CA SER A 105 -11.85 1.00 17.97
C SER A 105 -12.39 -0.28 17.32
N HIS A 106 -11.58 -1.33 17.32
CA HIS A 106 -11.98 -2.65 16.82
C HIS A 106 -13.24 -3.18 17.51
N ASN A 107 -13.36 -3.00 18.84
CA ASN A 107 -14.55 -3.42 19.57
C ASN A 107 -15.81 -2.71 19.07
N TYR A 108 -15.74 -1.41 18.79
CA TYR A 108 -16.88 -0.66 18.29
C TYR A 108 -17.33 -1.16 16.91
N VAL A 109 -16.40 -1.31 15.96
CA VAL A 109 -16.70 -1.84 14.63
C VAL A 109 -17.24 -3.27 14.68
N ARG A 110 -16.72 -4.11 15.58
CA ARG A 110 -17.23 -5.47 15.80
C ARG A 110 -18.71 -5.47 16.22
N HIS A 111 -19.11 -4.56 17.12
CA HIS A 111 -20.52 -4.46 17.53
C HIS A 111 -21.40 -4.00 16.37
N VAL A 112 -20.99 -2.94 15.66
CA VAL A 112 -21.70 -2.44 14.46
C VAL A 112 -21.88 -3.57 13.44
N TYR A 113 -20.83 -4.32 13.13
CA TYR A 113 -20.90 -5.43 12.19
C TYR A 113 -21.77 -6.59 12.69
N SER A 114 -21.77 -6.87 14.00
CA SER A 114 -22.57 -7.95 14.57
C SER A 114 -24.07 -7.62 14.58
N ASP A 115 -24.43 -6.38 14.86
CA ASP A 115 -25.84 -5.94 14.90
C ASP A 115 -26.49 -5.93 13.51
N LEU A 116 -25.68 -5.84 12.45
CA LEU A 116 -26.15 -5.91 11.06
C LEU A 116 -26.35 -7.34 10.53
N ASN A 117 -25.78 -8.34 11.20
CA ASN A 117 -25.85 -9.75 10.79
C ASN A 117 -26.77 -10.60 11.70
N LYS A 118 -27.56 -9.96 12.55
CA LYS A 118 -28.61 -10.60 13.35
C LYS A 118 -29.92 -10.60 12.58
#